data_AF-D2R346-F1
#
_entry.id   AF-D2R346-F1
#
_cell.length_a   1.000
_cell.length_b   1.000
_cell.length_c   1.000
_cell.angle_alpha   90.00
_cell.angle_beta   90.00
_cell.angle_gamma   90.00
#
_symmetry.space_group_name_H-M   'P 1'
#
loop_
_entity.id
_entity.type
_entity.pdbx_description
1 polymer ?
#
loop_
_entity_poly.entity_id
_entity_poly.type
_entity_poly.pdbx_seq_one_letter_code
_entity_poly.pdbx_strand_id
1 'polypeptide(L)'
;MLSIASRASRSLAAVAAAPLLAAIFSATLPAQEPQSAPVVLFVRPLVVTPGEMVTLDIRGQHLQNTKQVQLRSGDFSQDLPVKKQEEAKPPDRVAPNLHGDYRVEAELKLPDDFAADQFELTIECDKGKTAPLSVRVLKTDQLLKEVEPNDGFRQSQAMELGKFIVASIHRQHDVDVFRIELKAGQKYKVDVEAAARGSVADLQLQLFSENGALLATSDDRSATSRDPELTFSPTSDGPILISLIDATDRGSDLHPYLLRVTPQ
;
A
#
# COMPACT_ATOMS: atom_id res chain seq x y z
N MET A 1 63.90 15.98 83.38
CA MET A 1 62.44 16.06 83.19
C MET A 1 61.88 14.65 83.36
N LEU A 2 60.81 14.54 84.15
CA LEU A 2 60.41 13.36 84.92
C LEU A 2 60.04 12.10 84.11
N SER A 3 60.47 10.97 84.69
CA SER A 3 60.03 9.59 84.43
C SER A 3 58.64 9.34 85.03
N ILE A 4 57.77 8.61 84.32
CA ILE A 4 56.56 7.98 84.87
C ILE A 4 56.49 6.54 84.36
N ALA A 5 56.44 5.61 85.30
CA ALA A 5 56.16 4.19 85.12
C ALA A 5 54.64 3.93 85.04
N SER A 6 54.20 2.88 84.36
CA SER A 6 53.24 1.90 84.93
C SER A 6 53.02 0.68 84.02
N ARG A 7 52.60 -0.40 84.67
CA ARG A 7 52.42 -1.79 84.23
C ARG A 7 50.96 -2.08 83.79
N ALA A 8 50.84 -3.14 82.97
CA ALA A 8 49.75 -4.14 82.92
C ALA A 8 48.34 -3.62 82.51
N SER A 9 47.43 -4.38 81.91
CA SER A 9 47.18 -5.83 81.87
C SER A 9 46.36 -6.20 80.63
N ARG A 10 46.30 -7.50 80.30
CA ARG A 10 45.55 -8.12 79.19
C ARG A 10 44.03 -8.15 79.46
N SER A 11 43.24 -7.98 78.41
CA SER A 11 41.81 -8.35 78.38
C SER A 11 41.46 -9.02 77.04
N LEU A 12 40.76 -10.15 77.12
CA LEU A 12 40.29 -11.00 76.02
C LEU A 12 39.33 -10.26 75.06
N ALA A 13 39.46 -10.50 73.76
CA ALA A 13 38.46 -10.12 72.76
C ALA A 13 37.57 -11.34 72.44
N ALA A 14 36.26 -11.17 72.60
CA ALA A 14 35.24 -12.13 72.14
C ALA A 14 34.92 -11.87 70.65
N VAL A 15 34.91 -12.93 69.84
CA VAL A 15 34.54 -12.89 68.42
C VAL A 15 33.02 -13.05 68.30
N ALA A 16 32.34 -12.05 67.73
CA ALA A 16 30.94 -12.15 67.33
C ALA A 16 30.87 -12.50 65.83
N ALA A 17 30.23 -13.62 65.49
CA ALA A 17 29.95 -14.02 64.11
C ALA A 17 28.66 -13.35 63.61
N ALA A 18 28.73 -12.67 62.46
CA ALA A 18 27.57 -12.13 61.75
C ALA A 18 27.14 -13.07 60.61
N PRO A 19 25.84 -13.31 60.37
CA PRO A 19 25.40 -14.16 59.27
C PRO A 19 25.41 -13.39 57.94
N LEU A 20 25.96 -14.03 56.90
CA LEU A 20 25.95 -13.52 55.53
C LEU A 20 24.59 -13.84 54.89
N LEU A 21 23.75 -12.83 54.64
CA LEU A 21 22.55 -12.99 53.82
C LEU A 21 22.95 -13.02 52.35
N ALA A 22 22.75 -14.15 51.67
CA ALA A 22 22.86 -14.25 50.21
C ALA A 22 21.58 -13.70 49.57
N ALA A 23 21.68 -12.55 48.90
CA ALA A 23 20.59 -12.00 48.10
C ALA A 23 20.51 -12.75 46.75
N ILE A 24 19.40 -13.44 46.52
CA ILE A 24 19.08 -14.04 45.21
C ILE A 24 18.53 -12.91 44.33
N PHE A 25 19.31 -12.45 43.36
CA PHE A 25 18.82 -11.59 42.29
C PHE A 25 18.10 -12.47 41.26
N SER A 26 16.76 -12.47 41.29
CA SER A 26 15.97 -12.92 40.14
C SER A 26 16.09 -11.88 39.04
N ALA A 27 17.00 -12.11 38.08
CA ALA A 27 17.02 -11.34 36.85
C ALA A 27 15.78 -11.72 36.02
N THR A 28 14.72 -10.92 36.13
CA THR A 28 13.64 -10.93 35.14
C THR A 28 14.26 -10.52 33.82
N LEU A 29 14.40 -11.47 32.89
CA LEU A 29 14.70 -11.12 31.50
C LEU A 29 13.61 -10.14 31.02
N PRO A 30 13.96 -9.00 30.42
CA PRO A 30 12.97 -8.10 29.87
C PRO A 30 12.10 -8.89 28.89
N ALA A 31 10.78 -8.81 29.07
CA ALA A 31 9.85 -9.37 28.12
C ALA A 31 10.17 -8.77 26.74
N GLN A 32 10.51 -9.62 25.78
CA GLN A 32 10.73 -9.20 24.40
C GLN A 32 9.41 -8.63 23.90
N GLU A 33 9.38 -7.32 23.60
CA GLU A 33 8.17 -6.69 23.04
C GLU A 33 7.70 -7.51 21.84
N PRO A 34 6.38 -7.70 21.66
CA PRO A 34 5.85 -8.42 20.51
C PRO A 34 6.40 -7.78 19.24
N GLN A 35 7.22 -8.53 18.52
CA GLN A 35 7.80 -8.05 17.28
C GLN A 35 6.65 -7.82 16.30
N SER A 36 6.56 -6.61 15.77
CA SER A 36 5.53 -6.25 14.80
C SER A 36 5.65 -7.16 13.56
N ALA A 37 4.51 -7.72 13.14
CA ALA A 37 4.47 -8.65 12.01
C ALA A 37 4.85 -7.93 10.70
N PRO A 38 5.50 -8.62 9.76
CA PRO A 38 5.77 -8.07 8.44
C PRO A 38 4.48 -7.97 7.62
N VAL A 39 4.33 -6.90 6.85
CA VAL A 39 3.12 -6.63 6.05
C VAL A 39 3.51 -6.10 4.67
N VAL A 40 2.88 -6.61 3.62
CA VAL A 40 2.86 -5.95 2.32
C VAL A 40 1.68 -4.99 2.29
N LEU A 41 1.93 -3.72 1.99
CA LEU A 41 0.89 -2.69 1.95
C LEU A 41 0.43 -2.42 0.52
N PHE A 42 1.35 -2.45 -0.44
CA PHE A 42 1.11 -1.95 -1.78
C PHE A 42 2.09 -2.55 -2.78
N VAL A 43 1.63 -2.80 -4.00
CA VAL A 43 2.42 -3.36 -5.09
C VAL A 43 2.14 -2.56 -6.36
N ARG A 44 3.20 -2.18 -7.07
CA ARG A 44 3.12 -1.59 -8.40
C ARG A 44 3.73 -2.52 -9.46
N PRO A 45 3.12 -2.57 -10.67
CA PRO A 45 1.84 -1.95 -11.02
C PRO A 45 0.64 -2.59 -10.28
N LEU A 46 -0.49 -1.86 -10.21
CA LEU A 46 -1.73 -2.37 -9.58
C LEU A 46 -2.31 -3.60 -10.29
N VAL A 47 -1.93 -3.78 -11.55
CA VAL A 47 -2.38 -4.85 -12.45
C VAL A 47 -1.16 -5.41 -13.15
N VAL A 48 -1.07 -6.74 -13.20
CA VAL A 48 -0.08 -7.46 -14.01
C VAL A 48 -0.77 -8.04 -15.24
N THR A 49 -0.15 -7.86 -16.41
CA THR A 49 -0.60 -8.48 -17.66
C THR A 49 0.17 -9.77 -17.91
N PRO A 50 -0.50 -10.91 -18.20
CA PRO A 50 0.16 -12.16 -18.56
C PRO A 50 1.13 -12.00 -19.75
N GLY A 51 2.23 -12.76 -19.76
CA GLY A 51 3.20 -12.79 -20.86
C GLY A 51 4.23 -11.68 -20.90
N GLU A 52 3.97 -10.57 -20.23
CA GLU A 52 4.87 -9.42 -20.15
C GLU A 52 5.84 -9.57 -18.97
N MET A 53 7.08 -9.11 -19.16
CA MET A 53 8.02 -8.97 -18.04
C MET A 53 7.79 -7.63 -17.37
N VAL A 54 7.57 -7.65 -16.06
CA VAL A 54 7.26 -6.48 -15.25
C VAL A 54 8.15 -6.45 -14.00
N THR A 55 8.57 -5.26 -13.61
CA THR A 55 9.18 -5.03 -12.30
C THR A 55 8.09 -4.74 -11.29
N LEU A 56 7.97 -5.61 -10.28
CA LEU A 56 7.15 -5.36 -9.11
C LEU A 56 7.89 -4.44 -8.15
N ASP A 57 7.29 -3.30 -7.83
CA ASP A 57 7.74 -2.40 -6.76
C ASP A 57 6.80 -2.58 -5.56
N ILE A 58 7.32 -3.19 -4.50
CA ILE A 58 6.56 -3.65 -3.35
C ILE A 58 6.90 -2.79 -2.14
N ARG A 59 5.88 -2.20 -1.51
CA ARG A 59 5.99 -1.42 -0.29
C ARG A 59 5.41 -2.19 0.89
N GLY A 60 6.07 -2.12 2.03
CA GLY A 60 5.59 -2.82 3.22
C GLY A 60 6.27 -2.39 4.51
N GLN A 61 5.83 -3.02 5.60
CA GLN A 61 6.34 -2.82 6.94
C GLN A 61 7.16 -4.01 7.45
N HIS A 62 8.26 -3.74 8.15
CA HIS A 62 9.09 -4.75 8.80
C HIS A 62 9.62 -5.84 7.84
N LEU A 63 9.98 -5.44 6.62
CA LEU A 63 10.46 -6.36 5.58
C LEU A 63 11.99 -6.55 5.61
N GLN A 64 12.66 -6.29 6.75
CA GLN A 64 14.12 -6.42 6.86
C GLN A 64 14.62 -7.78 6.38
N ASN A 65 15.69 -7.77 5.58
CA ASN A 65 16.33 -8.99 5.06
C ASN A 65 15.31 -9.91 4.36
N THR A 66 14.63 -9.37 3.35
CA THR A 66 13.70 -10.16 2.54
C THR A 66 14.47 -11.27 1.81
N LYS A 67 14.00 -12.50 1.96
CA LYS A 67 14.60 -13.69 1.35
C LYS A 67 14.05 -13.90 -0.06
N GLN A 68 12.73 -13.83 -0.21
CA GLN A 68 12.05 -14.01 -1.50
C GLN A 68 10.64 -13.41 -1.50
N VAL A 69 10.15 -13.13 -2.70
CA VAL A 69 8.74 -12.81 -2.96
C VAL A 69 8.08 -14.08 -3.49
N GLN A 70 6.97 -14.53 -2.89
CA GLN A 70 6.26 -15.73 -3.28
C GLN A 70 4.90 -15.37 -3.87
N LEU A 71 4.60 -15.91 -5.05
CA LEU A 71 3.31 -15.78 -5.72
C LEU A 71 2.58 -17.11 -5.68
N ARG A 72 1.27 -17.08 -5.40
CA ARG A 72 0.40 -18.27 -5.40
C ARG A 72 -0.95 -17.95 -6.04
N SER A 73 -1.45 -18.84 -6.91
CA SER A 73 -2.82 -18.78 -7.43
C SER A 73 -3.28 -20.18 -7.81
N GLY A 74 -4.14 -20.79 -6.99
CA GLY A 74 -4.46 -22.22 -7.11
C GLY A 74 -3.19 -23.07 -7.05
N ASP A 75 -2.96 -23.87 -8.09
CA ASP A 75 -1.76 -24.71 -8.23
C ASP A 75 -0.54 -23.94 -8.76
N PHE A 76 -0.73 -22.73 -9.30
CA PHE A 76 0.39 -21.89 -9.74
C PHE A 76 1.17 -21.36 -8.54
N SER A 77 2.49 -21.50 -8.62
CA SER A 77 3.42 -21.12 -7.57
C SER A 77 4.74 -20.65 -8.19
N GLN A 78 5.18 -19.46 -7.85
CA GLN A 78 6.46 -18.92 -8.29
C GLN A 78 7.16 -18.18 -7.16
N ASP A 79 8.43 -18.46 -6.97
CA ASP A 79 9.28 -17.74 -6.03
C ASP A 79 10.20 -16.81 -6.83
N LEU A 80 10.15 -15.51 -6.55
CA LEU A 80 10.93 -14.50 -7.23
C LEU A 80 12.11 -14.07 -6.35
N PRO A 81 13.32 -14.02 -6.91
CA PRO A 81 14.47 -13.47 -6.21
C PRO A 81 14.28 -11.96 -6.00
N VAL A 82 14.73 -11.47 -4.84
CA VAL A 82 14.81 -10.03 -4.57
C VAL A 82 15.88 -9.42 -5.46
N LYS A 83 15.50 -8.45 -6.28
CA LYS A 83 16.42 -7.68 -7.14
C LYS A 83 17.02 -6.51 -6.39
N LYS A 84 16.20 -5.86 -5.56
CA LYS A 84 16.61 -4.71 -4.75
C LYS A 84 15.77 -4.67 -3.48
N GLN A 85 16.40 -4.27 -2.38
CA GLN A 85 15.70 -3.89 -1.16
C GLN A 85 16.36 -2.66 -0.56
N GLU A 86 15.55 -1.71 -0.11
CA GLU A 86 16.02 -0.50 0.56
C GLU A 86 15.02 -0.03 1.63
N GLU A 87 15.54 0.68 2.64
CA GLU A 87 14.69 1.43 3.56
C GLU A 87 13.98 2.55 2.79
N ALA A 88 12.73 2.76 3.14
CA ALA A 88 11.80 3.64 2.44
C ALA A 88 11.30 4.70 3.41
N LYS A 89 11.81 5.93 3.30
CA LYS A 89 11.28 7.05 4.09
C LYS A 89 9.98 7.56 3.45
N PRO A 90 8.90 7.75 4.23
CA PRO A 90 7.68 8.31 3.70
C PRO A 90 7.91 9.73 3.16
N PRO A 91 7.33 10.08 2.00
CA PRO A 91 7.27 11.46 1.55
C PRO A 91 6.53 12.35 2.57
N ASP A 92 6.74 13.67 2.47
CA ASP A 92 6.04 14.64 3.30
C ASP A 92 4.52 14.43 3.25
N ARG A 93 3.88 14.48 4.42
CA ARG A 93 2.42 14.31 4.61
C ARG A 93 1.86 12.95 4.16
N VAL A 94 2.69 11.93 3.98
CA VAL A 94 2.25 10.53 3.88
C VAL A 94 2.51 9.85 5.21
N ALA A 95 1.49 9.24 5.80
CA ALA A 95 1.66 8.53 7.07
C ALA A 95 2.60 7.31 6.86
N PRO A 96 3.59 7.07 7.75
CA PRO A 96 4.55 5.98 7.60
C PRO A 96 3.91 4.59 7.43
N ASN A 97 2.74 4.38 8.05
CA ASN A 97 1.98 3.15 7.98
C ASN A 97 1.23 2.95 6.65
N LEU A 98 1.09 3.99 5.82
CA LEU A 98 0.54 3.88 4.47
C LEU A 98 1.65 3.73 3.42
N HIS A 99 2.83 4.28 3.68
CA HIS A 99 3.98 4.19 2.77
C HIS A 99 4.77 2.88 2.91
N GLY A 100 4.88 2.36 4.13
CA GLY A 100 5.84 1.31 4.47
C GLY A 100 7.23 1.87 4.80
N ASP A 101 8.01 1.09 5.55
CA ASP A 101 9.40 1.38 5.93
C ASP A 101 10.42 0.70 5.00
N TYR A 102 9.98 -0.21 4.13
CA TYR A 102 10.82 -0.86 3.11
C TYR A 102 10.20 -0.84 1.73
N ARG A 103 11.09 -0.84 0.74
CA ARG A 103 10.80 -1.08 -0.68
C ARG A 103 11.55 -2.32 -1.13
N VAL A 104 10.86 -3.23 -1.82
CA VAL A 104 11.41 -4.46 -2.39
C VAL A 104 11.07 -4.51 -3.88
N GLU A 105 12.06 -4.76 -4.73
CA GLU A 105 11.86 -4.95 -6.16
C GLU A 105 12.08 -6.41 -6.56
N ALA A 106 11.20 -6.95 -7.40
CA ALA A 106 11.30 -8.27 -8.00
C ALA A 106 10.86 -8.22 -9.47
N GLU A 107 11.38 -9.12 -10.31
CA GLU A 107 10.95 -9.24 -11.70
C GLU A 107 9.97 -10.40 -11.84
N LEU A 108 8.82 -10.16 -12.47
CA LEU A 108 7.78 -11.14 -12.73
C LEU A 108 7.53 -11.23 -14.23
N LYS A 109 7.37 -12.46 -14.73
CA LYS A 109 6.68 -12.74 -15.97
C LYS A 109 5.69 -13.86 -15.72
N LEU A 110 4.40 -13.56 -15.81
CA LEU A 110 3.37 -14.60 -15.75
C LEU A 110 3.32 -15.37 -17.07
N PRO A 111 2.93 -16.67 -17.06
CA PRO A 111 2.65 -17.43 -18.29
C PRO A 111 1.62 -16.71 -19.17
N ASP A 112 1.75 -16.81 -20.50
CA ASP A 112 0.82 -16.16 -21.45
C ASP A 112 -0.64 -16.64 -21.27
N ASP A 113 -0.81 -17.89 -20.83
CA ASP A 113 -2.09 -18.57 -20.60
C ASP A 113 -2.55 -18.51 -19.12
N PHE A 114 -1.94 -17.65 -18.30
CA PHE A 114 -2.35 -17.49 -16.91
C PHE A 114 -3.84 -17.15 -16.81
N ALA A 115 -4.61 -18.04 -16.19
CA ALA A 115 -6.07 -18.05 -16.29
C ALA A 115 -6.78 -17.26 -15.18
N ALA A 116 -6.14 -17.11 -14.01
CA ALA A 116 -6.75 -16.41 -12.88
C ALA A 116 -6.74 -14.90 -13.09
N ASP A 117 -7.72 -14.22 -12.52
CA ASP A 117 -7.86 -12.76 -12.51
C ASP A 117 -7.08 -12.09 -11.37
N GLN A 118 -6.40 -12.90 -10.54
CA GLN A 118 -5.52 -12.45 -9.47
C GLN A 118 -4.53 -13.54 -9.03
N PHE A 119 -3.50 -13.11 -8.30
CA PHE A 119 -2.63 -13.99 -7.51
C PHE A 119 -2.37 -13.37 -6.13
N GLU A 120 -2.05 -14.22 -5.15
CA GLU A 120 -1.63 -13.78 -3.83
C GLU A 120 -0.11 -13.61 -3.79
N LEU A 121 0.33 -12.43 -3.34
CA LEU A 121 1.74 -12.11 -3.11
C LEU A 121 2.04 -12.17 -1.60
N THR A 122 3.10 -12.88 -1.24
CA THR A 122 3.65 -12.89 0.13
C THR A 122 5.15 -12.63 0.11
N ILE A 123 5.67 -12.09 1.20
CA ILE A 123 7.10 -11.92 1.42
C ILE A 123 7.54 -12.76 2.61
N GLU A 124 8.67 -13.45 2.47
CA GLU A 124 9.38 -14.06 3.59
C GLU A 124 10.61 -13.22 3.96
N CYS A 125 10.72 -12.83 5.21
CA CYS A 125 11.83 -12.03 5.75
C CYS A 125 12.23 -12.54 7.14
N ASP A 126 13.18 -11.87 7.80
CA ASP A 126 13.62 -12.25 9.15
C ASP A 126 12.51 -12.11 10.21
N LYS A 127 11.52 -11.27 9.95
CA LYS A 127 10.37 -11.05 10.82
C LYS A 127 9.25 -12.08 10.63
N GLY A 128 9.41 -13.01 9.69
CA GLY A 128 8.45 -14.05 9.37
C GLY A 128 7.88 -13.90 7.95
N LYS A 129 6.69 -14.45 7.74
CA LYS A 129 5.97 -14.37 6.46
C LYS A 129 4.83 -13.37 6.57
N THR A 130 4.66 -12.53 5.55
CA THR A 130 3.54 -11.58 5.49
C THR A 130 2.21 -12.30 5.31
N ALA A 131 1.11 -11.64 5.69
CA ALA A 131 -0.20 -11.97 5.15
C ALA A 131 -0.18 -11.83 3.61
N PRO A 132 -1.03 -12.59 2.88
CA PRO A 132 -1.14 -12.47 1.43
C PRO A 132 -1.79 -11.15 1.03
N LEU A 133 -1.26 -10.53 -0.02
CA LEU A 133 -1.86 -9.40 -0.71
C LEU A 133 -2.30 -9.85 -2.11
N SER A 134 -3.58 -9.68 -2.43
CA SER A 134 -4.11 -9.99 -3.76
C SER A 134 -3.68 -8.93 -4.78
N VAL A 135 -3.05 -9.37 -5.87
CA VAL A 135 -2.65 -8.55 -7.01
C VAL A 135 -3.50 -8.96 -8.20
N ARG A 136 -4.14 -7.97 -8.85
CA ARG A 136 -5.04 -8.22 -9.98
C ARG A 136 -4.24 -8.54 -11.25
N VAL A 137 -4.81 -9.45 -12.04
CA VAL A 137 -4.34 -9.81 -13.37
C VAL A 137 -5.42 -9.44 -14.38
N LEU A 138 -5.04 -8.69 -15.41
CA LEU A 138 -5.92 -8.35 -16.53
C LEU A 138 -5.18 -8.57 -17.84
N LYS A 139 -5.90 -9.03 -18.86
CA LYS A 139 -5.38 -9.18 -20.21
C LYS A 139 -5.37 -7.84 -20.92
N THR A 140 -4.51 -7.70 -21.94
CA THR A 140 -4.35 -6.47 -22.71
C THR A 140 -5.66 -5.93 -23.30
N ASP A 141 -6.56 -6.81 -23.74
CA ASP A 141 -7.86 -6.43 -24.31
C ASP A 141 -8.86 -5.88 -23.28
N GLN A 142 -8.60 -6.08 -21.99
CA GLN A 142 -9.38 -5.54 -20.88
C GLN A 142 -8.88 -4.17 -20.43
N LEU A 143 -7.76 -3.69 -20.98
CA LEU A 143 -7.05 -2.51 -20.52
C LEU A 143 -7.05 -1.39 -21.57
N LEU A 144 -7.03 -0.17 -21.07
CA LEU A 144 -6.60 1.03 -21.77
C LEU A 144 -5.50 1.67 -20.94
N LYS A 145 -4.38 2.01 -21.59
CA LYS A 145 -3.29 2.73 -20.95
C LYS A 145 -3.66 4.21 -20.86
N GLU A 146 -3.38 4.84 -19.74
CA GLU A 146 -3.41 6.30 -19.63
C GLU A 146 -2.51 6.98 -20.67
N VAL A 147 -2.97 8.11 -21.21
CA VAL A 147 -2.24 8.95 -22.14
C VAL A 147 -2.32 10.40 -21.69
N GLU A 148 -1.17 10.94 -21.28
CA GLU A 148 -1.00 12.35 -20.94
C GLU A 148 -0.65 13.23 -22.17
N PRO A 149 -1.01 14.54 -22.16
CA PRO A 149 -1.77 15.23 -21.11
C PRO A 149 -3.28 14.97 -21.21
N ASN A 150 -3.93 14.71 -20.08
CA ASN A 150 -5.39 14.62 -19.95
C ASN A 150 -5.98 15.60 -18.90
N ASP A 151 -5.21 16.64 -18.55
CA ASP A 151 -5.44 17.65 -17.48
C ASP A 151 -6.75 18.48 -17.57
N GLY A 152 -7.66 18.20 -18.50
CA GLY A 152 -8.84 19.02 -18.70
C GLY A 152 -9.79 18.53 -19.79
N PHE A 153 -11.00 19.10 -19.82
CA PHE A 153 -12.11 18.60 -20.66
C PHE A 153 -11.78 18.52 -22.16
N ARG A 154 -11.01 19.50 -22.68
CA ARG A 154 -10.58 19.53 -24.09
C ARG A 154 -9.45 18.52 -24.41
N GLN A 155 -8.77 18.02 -23.39
CA GLN A 155 -7.67 17.05 -23.48
C GLN A 155 -8.12 15.65 -23.02
N SER A 156 -9.42 15.48 -22.75
CA SER A 156 -9.94 14.26 -22.15
C SER A 156 -9.63 13.00 -22.97
N GLN A 157 -9.17 11.96 -22.28
CA GLN A 157 -8.87 10.68 -22.89
C GLN A 157 -10.16 9.87 -23.10
N ALA A 158 -10.35 9.33 -24.32
CA ALA A 158 -11.50 8.47 -24.59
C ALA A 158 -11.38 7.12 -23.87
N MET A 159 -12.50 6.66 -23.30
CA MET A 159 -12.65 5.35 -22.68
C MET A 159 -13.55 4.43 -23.51
N GLU A 160 -13.46 3.14 -23.22
CA GLU A 160 -14.37 2.11 -23.72
C GLU A 160 -15.12 1.45 -22.55
N LEU A 161 -16.42 1.20 -22.73
CA LEU A 161 -17.23 0.50 -21.72
C LEU A 161 -16.64 -0.88 -21.41
N GLY A 162 -16.56 -1.21 -20.12
CA GLY A 162 -16.07 -2.49 -19.60
C GLY A 162 -14.55 -2.60 -19.49
N LYS A 163 -13.77 -1.77 -20.18
CA LYS A 163 -12.30 -1.75 -20.03
C LYS A 163 -11.87 -0.96 -18.82
N PHE A 164 -10.78 -1.37 -18.20
CA PHE A 164 -10.11 -0.62 -17.14
C PHE A 164 -9.13 0.37 -17.75
N ILE A 165 -9.10 1.58 -17.22
CA ILE A 165 -7.96 2.48 -17.33
C ILE A 165 -7.03 2.18 -16.16
N VAL A 166 -5.75 1.96 -16.43
CA VAL A 166 -4.68 1.95 -15.40
C VAL A 166 -3.98 3.29 -15.47
N ALA A 167 -4.16 4.10 -14.43
CA ALA A 167 -3.74 5.50 -14.39
C ALA A 167 -3.11 5.87 -13.05
N SER A 168 -2.60 7.09 -12.92
CA SER A 168 -2.10 7.63 -11.64
C SER A 168 -2.21 9.15 -11.60
N ILE A 169 -2.54 9.71 -10.44
CA ILE A 169 -2.35 11.13 -10.18
C ILE A 169 -0.85 11.37 -10.00
N HIS A 170 -0.15 11.78 -11.06
CA HIS A 170 1.33 11.79 -11.13
C HIS A 170 1.96 12.89 -10.28
N ARG A 171 1.26 14.01 -10.09
CA ARG A 171 1.80 15.21 -9.42
C ARG A 171 0.76 15.97 -8.63
N GLN A 172 1.23 16.90 -7.80
CA GLN A 172 0.36 17.84 -7.10
C GLN A 172 -0.50 18.61 -8.11
N HIS A 173 -1.81 18.72 -7.82
CA HIS A 173 -2.80 19.36 -8.68
C HIS A 173 -2.97 18.72 -10.08
N ASP A 174 -2.65 17.44 -10.24
CA ASP A 174 -3.09 16.69 -11.44
C ASP A 174 -4.60 16.56 -11.47
N VAL A 175 -5.15 16.60 -12.68
CA VAL A 175 -6.57 16.40 -12.94
C VAL A 175 -6.72 15.45 -14.11
N ASP A 176 -7.03 14.19 -13.84
CA ASP A 176 -7.18 13.23 -14.93
C ASP A 176 -8.60 13.31 -15.45
N VAL A 177 -8.76 13.69 -16.73
CA VAL A 177 -10.06 13.75 -17.38
C VAL A 177 -10.21 12.69 -18.45
N PHE A 178 -11.27 11.91 -18.34
CA PHE A 178 -11.69 10.92 -19.31
C PHE A 178 -13.03 11.29 -19.93
N ARG A 179 -13.33 10.73 -21.11
CA ARG A 179 -14.63 10.87 -21.79
C ARG A 179 -15.16 9.53 -22.21
N ILE A 180 -16.46 9.32 -22.04
CA ILE A 180 -17.13 8.08 -22.44
C ILE A 180 -18.51 8.35 -23.04
N GLU A 181 -18.82 7.66 -24.13
CA GLU A 181 -20.13 7.75 -24.80
C GLU A 181 -21.17 6.89 -24.08
N LEU A 182 -22.22 7.52 -23.56
CA LEU A 182 -23.29 6.83 -22.84
C LEU A 182 -24.66 7.03 -23.52
N LYS A 183 -25.60 6.15 -23.17
CA LYS A 183 -26.98 6.17 -23.66
C LYS A 183 -27.97 6.69 -22.62
N ALA A 184 -28.90 7.53 -23.07
CA ALA A 184 -29.97 8.07 -22.24
C ALA A 184 -30.79 6.95 -21.60
N GLY A 185 -31.12 7.10 -20.31
CA GLY A 185 -31.94 6.16 -19.55
C GLY A 185 -31.25 4.83 -19.21
N GLN A 186 -30.11 4.48 -19.83
CA GLN A 186 -29.33 3.31 -19.44
C GLN A 186 -28.58 3.62 -18.14
N LYS A 187 -28.58 2.65 -17.23
CA LYS A 187 -27.87 2.73 -15.97
C LYS A 187 -26.43 2.27 -16.15
N TYR A 188 -25.49 3.02 -15.60
CA TYR A 188 -24.07 2.71 -15.60
C TYR A 188 -23.50 2.81 -14.19
N LYS A 189 -22.48 2.00 -13.92
CA LYS A 189 -21.61 2.13 -12.75
C LYS A 189 -20.25 2.66 -13.20
N VAL A 190 -19.79 3.71 -12.53
CA VAL A 190 -18.43 4.24 -12.59
C VAL A 190 -17.72 3.81 -11.31
N ASP A 191 -16.66 3.04 -11.46
CA ASP A 191 -15.95 2.35 -10.38
C ASP A 191 -14.49 2.79 -10.38
N VAL A 192 -13.99 3.22 -9.23
CA VAL A 192 -12.58 3.56 -9.03
C VAL A 192 -12.02 2.64 -7.96
N GLU A 193 -10.83 2.09 -8.19
CA GLU A 193 -10.12 1.25 -7.22
C GLU A 193 -8.73 1.83 -6.96
N ALA A 194 -8.49 2.36 -5.77
CA ALA A 194 -7.22 2.94 -5.35
C ALA A 194 -6.82 2.44 -3.96
N ALA A 195 -7.45 2.96 -2.90
CA ALA A 195 -7.17 2.62 -1.52
C ALA A 195 -7.39 1.13 -1.22
N ALA A 196 -8.39 0.48 -1.83
CA ALA A 196 -8.59 -0.96 -1.70
C ALA A 196 -7.43 -1.80 -2.28
N ARG A 197 -6.54 -1.17 -3.07
CA ARG A 197 -5.33 -1.77 -3.64
C ARG A 197 -4.04 -1.26 -2.99
N GLY A 198 -4.14 -0.54 -1.88
CA GLY A 198 -3.00 0.02 -1.15
C GLY A 198 -2.48 1.35 -1.69
N SER A 199 -3.12 1.93 -2.71
CA SER A 199 -2.79 3.29 -3.16
C SER A 199 -3.03 4.31 -2.04
N VAL A 200 -2.17 5.34 -1.97
CA VAL A 200 -2.35 6.41 -1.00
C VAL A 200 -3.27 7.53 -1.51
N ALA A 201 -3.73 7.40 -2.76
CA ALA A 201 -4.69 8.29 -3.37
C ALA A 201 -6.01 8.29 -2.60
N ASP A 202 -6.57 9.49 -2.45
CA ASP A 202 -7.88 9.74 -1.88
C ASP A 202 -8.68 10.46 -2.97
N LEU A 203 -9.40 9.72 -3.80
CA LEU A 203 -9.86 10.24 -5.09
C LEU A 203 -11.26 10.83 -5.00
N GLN A 204 -11.42 12.04 -5.52
CA GLN A 204 -12.73 12.62 -5.78
C GLN A 204 -13.12 12.38 -7.24
N LEU A 205 -14.19 11.62 -7.44
CA LEU A 205 -14.80 11.32 -8.74
C LEU A 205 -15.90 12.33 -9.05
N GLN A 206 -15.79 12.99 -10.21
CA GLN A 206 -16.79 13.95 -10.69
C GLN A 206 -17.24 13.61 -12.10
N LEU A 207 -18.56 13.66 -12.35
CA LEU A 207 -19.14 13.49 -13.67
C LEU A 207 -19.62 14.84 -14.19
N PHE A 208 -19.25 15.18 -15.41
CA PHE A 208 -19.69 16.39 -16.10
C PHE A 208 -20.35 16.02 -17.42
N SER A 209 -21.32 16.84 -17.84
CA SER A 209 -21.82 16.80 -19.22
C SER A 209 -20.79 17.39 -20.18
N GLU A 210 -20.98 17.17 -21.47
CA GLU A 210 -20.12 17.71 -22.54
C GLU A 210 -19.92 19.23 -22.46
N ASN A 211 -20.93 19.98 -21.99
CA ASN A 211 -20.85 21.44 -21.84
C ASN A 211 -20.18 21.90 -20.53
N GLY A 212 -19.72 20.96 -19.70
CA GLY A 212 -19.04 21.22 -18.44
C GLY A 212 -19.96 21.42 -17.22
N ALA A 213 -21.26 21.18 -17.33
CA ALA A 213 -22.13 21.17 -16.15
C ALA A 213 -21.86 19.92 -15.29
N LEU A 214 -21.66 20.11 -13.98
CA LEU A 214 -21.50 19.03 -13.01
C LEU A 214 -22.81 18.24 -12.87
N LEU A 215 -22.72 16.92 -12.99
CA LEU A 215 -23.85 16.00 -12.97
C LEU A 215 -23.90 15.18 -11.68
N ALA A 216 -22.74 14.73 -11.20
CA ALA A 216 -22.62 13.92 -9.98
C ALA A 216 -21.20 14.00 -9.42
N THR A 217 -21.06 13.70 -8.13
CA THR A 217 -19.76 13.58 -7.46
C THR A 217 -19.80 12.44 -6.44
N SER A 218 -18.66 11.80 -6.21
CA SER A 218 -18.41 10.81 -5.16
C SER A 218 -16.97 10.96 -4.67
N ASP A 219 -16.75 10.70 -3.39
CA ASP A 219 -15.44 10.76 -2.74
C ASP A 219 -15.21 9.39 -2.08
N ASP A 220 -16.01 9.08 -1.06
CA ASP A 220 -16.07 7.76 -0.45
C ASP A 220 -17.31 6.99 -0.89
N ARG A 221 -17.16 5.74 -1.34
CA ARG A 221 -18.33 4.84 -1.53
C ARG A 221 -19.01 4.45 -0.22
N SER A 222 -18.27 4.46 0.90
CA SER A 222 -18.78 4.12 2.23
C SER A 222 -17.86 4.63 3.34
N ALA A 223 -18.34 4.66 4.58
CA ALA A 223 -17.53 5.06 5.75
C ALA A 223 -16.26 4.22 6.00
N THR A 224 -16.11 3.08 5.30
CA THR A 224 -14.95 2.18 5.43
C THR A 224 -14.14 2.07 4.14
N SER A 225 -14.47 2.85 3.10
CA SER A 225 -13.82 2.76 1.79
C SER A 225 -13.65 4.15 1.18
N ARG A 226 -12.39 4.50 0.94
CA ARG A 226 -11.96 5.75 0.29
C ARG A 226 -12.00 5.73 -1.24
N ASP A 227 -12.45 4.62 -1.80
CA ASP A 227 -12.59 4.47 -3.23
C ASP A 227 -13.97 4.99 -3.67
N PRO A 228 -14.05 5.99 -4.57
CA PRO A 228 -15.33 6.53 -5.03
C PRO A 228 -16.05 5.55 -5.97
N GLU A 229 -17.38 5.58 -5.92
CA GLU A 229 -18.24 4.82 -6.82
C GLU A 229 -19.49 5.64 -7.15
N LEU A 230 -19.89 5.67 -8.41
CA LEU A 230 -21.13 6.29 -8.84
C LEU A 230 -21.99 5.34 -9.65
N THR A 231 -23.29 5.42 -9.41
CA THR A 231 -24.31 4.88 -10.29
C THR A 231 -25.00 6.05 -10.99
N PHE A 232 -24.99 6.06 -12.32
CA PHE A 232 -25.46 7.18 -13.12
C PHE A 232 -26.36 6.73 -14.28
N SER A 233 -27.37 7.53 -14.61
CA SER A 233 -28.25 7.32 -15.76
C SER A 233 -28.35 8.63 -16.54
N PRO A 234 -27.68 8.74 -17.70
CA PRO A 234 -27.71 9.96 -18.50
C PRO A 234 -29.14 10.32 -18.92
N THR A 235 -29.44 11.61 -19.01
CA THR A 235 -30.73 12.09 -19.52
C THR A 235 -30.73 12.28 -21.04
N SER A 236 -29.54 12.31 -21.65
CA SER A 236 -29.32 12.40 -23.10
C SER A 236 -28.21 11.44 -23.53
N ASP A 237 -28.28 10.99 -24.79
CA ASP A 237 -27.17 10.29 -25.44
C ASP A 237 -25.98 11.23 -25.59
N GLY A 238 -24.77 10.68 -25.52
CA GLY A 238 -23.54 11.39 -25.87
C GLY A 238 -22.45 11.29 -24.80
N PRO A 239 -21.42 12.14 -24.91
CA PRO A 239 -20.25 12.04 -24.06
C PRO A 239 -20.54 12.57 -22.65
N ILE A 240 -20.10 11.79 -21.67
CA ILE A 240 -19.93 12.20 -20.28
C ILE A 240 -18.42 12.31 -20.01
N LEU A 241 -18.05 13.41 -19.37
CA LEU A 241 -16.69 13.66 -18.90
C LEU A 241 -16.58 13.15 -17.46
N ILE A 242 -15.49 12.44 -17.18
CA ILE A 242 -15.15 11.89 -15.87
C ILE A 242 -13.88 12.59 -15.43
N SER A 243 -13.91 13.29 -14.31
CA SER A 243 -12.73 13.93 -13.72
C SER A 243 -12.36 13.21 -12.44
N LEU A 244 -11.06 12.97 -12.26
CA LEU A 244 -10.48 12.47 -11.02
C LEU A 244 -9.40 13.43 -10.54
N ILE A 245 -9.44 13.74 -9.25
CA ILE A 245 -8.42 14.48 -8.53
C ILE A 245 -8.15 13.78 -7.21
N ASP A 246 -6.99 13.99 -6.61
CA ASP A 246 -6.81 13.69 -5.19
C ASP A 246 -7.51 14.77 -4.35
N ALA A 247 -8.33 14.38 -3.38
CA ALA A 247 -9.12 15.25 -2.51
C ALA A 247 -8.26 16.22 -1.67
N THR A 248 -6.96 15.94 -1.57
CA THR A 248 -5.98 16.78 -0.87
C THR A 248 -4.92 17.38 -1.81
N ASP A 249 -5.19 17.39 -3.11
CA ASP A 249 -4.33 17.91 -4.18
C ASP A 249 -2.97 17.21 -4.29
N ARG A 250 -2.78 16.03 -3.70
CA ARG A 250 -1.51 15.30 -3.78
C ARG A 250 -1.40 14.50 -5.08
N GLY A 251 -0.18 14.11 -5.42
CA GLY A 251 0.08 13.21 -6.52
C GLY A 251 1.50 12.69 -6.47
N SER A 252 1.67 11.44 -6.85
CA SER A 252 2.96 10.76 -6.97
C SER A 252 2.75 9.37 -7.57
N ASP A 253 3.86 8.71 -7.83
CA ASP A 253 3.97 7.27 -8.05
C ASP A 253 3.21 6.35 -7.07
N LEU A 254 2.78 6.84 -5.91
CA LEU A 254 1.98 6.10 -4.93
C LEU A 254 0.46 6.36 -5.04
N HIS A 255 0.04 7.14 -6.02
CA HIS A 255 -1.37 7.46 -6.30
C HIS A 255 -1.93 6.75 -7.56
N PRO A 256 -1.57 5.49 -7.87
CA PRO A 256 -2.23 4.82 -8.98
C PRO A 256 -3.67 4.46 -8.63
N TYR A 257 -4.48 4.29 -9.66
CA TYR A 257 -5.84 3.84 -9.54
C TYR A 257 -6.26 3.07 -10.79
N LEU A 258 -7.36 2.31 -10.65
CA LEU A 258 -8.09 1.74 -11.76
C LEU A 258 -9.42 2.46 -11.91
N LEU A 259 -9.77 2.88 -13.12
CA LEU A 259 -11.09 3.43 -13.43
C LEU A 259 -11.79 2.51 -14.43
N ARG A 260 -13.08 2.22 -14.19
CA ARG A 260 -13.91 1.45 -15.13
C ARG A 260 -15.35 1.93 -15.15
N VAL A 261 -15.95 1.94 -16.33
CA VAL A 261 -17.38 2.19 -16.51
C VAL A 261 -18.07 0.97 -17.09
N THR A 262 -19.16 0.52 -16.48
CA THR A 262 -19.92 -0.67 -16.92
C THR A 262 -21.42 -0.37 -16.99
N PRO A 263 -22.14 -0.90 -17.98
CA PRO A 263 -23.61 -0.94 -17.95
C PRO A 263 -24.10 -1.79 -16.77
N GLN A 264 -25.21 -1.40 -16.15
CA GLN A 264 -25.95 -2.19 -15.15
C GLN A 264 -27.26 -2.77 -15.70
#